data_AF-A0AAW5T1Y5-F1
#
_entry.id   AF-A0AAW5T1Y5-F1
#
_cell.length_a   1.000
_cell.length_b   1.000
_cell.length_c   1.000
_cell.angle_alpha   90.00
_cell.angle_beta   90.00
_cell.angle_gamma   90.00
#
_symmetry.space_group_name_H-M   'P 1'
#
loop_
_entity.id
_entity.type
_entity.pdbx_description
1 polymer ?
#
loop_
_entity_poly.entity_id
_entity_poly.type
_entity_poly.pdbx_seq_one_letter_code
_entity_poly.pdbx_strand_id
1 'polypeptide(L)' 'MTGDDVERIDQLPQSDWTDQDLLTKDEARERLVEEISRARARLDEITTGTGDPAEIALLERRLHAMESIQNEYNDYLDGK' A
#
# COMPACT_ATOMS: atom_id res chain seq x y z
N MET A 1 -11.50 -1.94 56.44
CA MET A 1 -12.16 -1.25 55.32
C MET A 1 -11.08 -0.92 54.31
N THR A 2 -10.86 -1.78 53.33
CA THR A 2 -9.91 -1.52 52.23
C THR A 2 -10.36 -2.35 51.05
N GLY A 3 -10.50 -1.70 49.91
CA GLY A 3 -10.98 -2.30 48.67
C GLY A 3 -12.18 -1.53 48.19
N ASP A 4 -11.95 -0.52 47.34
CA ASP A 4 -12.26 -0.66 45.91
C ASP A 4 -11.92 0.65 45.18
N ASP A 5 -10.64 1.08 45.21
CA ASP A 5 -10.17 2.11 44.28
C ASP A 5 -9.74 1.41 42.99
N VAL A 6 -10.71 0.90 42.25
CA VAL A 6 -10.52 0.48 40.86
C VAL A 6 -10.51 1.76 40.05
N GLU A 7 -9.33 2.23 39.66
CA GLU A 7 -9.19 3.32 38.69
C GLU A 7 -10.08 2.98 37.48
N ARG A 8 -11.09 3.82 37.23
CA ARG A 8 -11.89 3.72 36.01
C ARG A 8 -10.96 3.92 34.83
N ILE A 9 -10.69 2.84 34.11
CA ILE A 9 -10.04 2.91 32.81
C ILE A 9 -11.00 3.66 31.89
N ASP A 10 -10.65 4.90 31.54
CA ASP A 10 -11.34 5.63 30.47
C ASP A 10 -11.16 4.84 29.17
N GLN A 11 -12.25 4.23 28.71
CA GLN A 11 -12.30 3.53 27.43
C GLN A 11 -12.09 4.56 26.32
N LEU A 12 -11.01 4.39 25.53
CA LEU A 12 -10.80 5.22 24.34
C LEU A 12 -12.00 5.06 23.39
N PRO A 13 -12.43 6.14 22.70
CA PRO A 13 -13.45 6.02 21.67
C PRO A 13 -13.02 4.96 20.66
N GLN A 14 -13.97 4.12 20.27
CA GLN A 14 -13.77 3.02 19.33
C GLN A 14 -13.05 3.58 18.10
N SER A 15 -11.84 3.10 17.82
CA SER A 15 -11.04 3.64 16.72
C SER A 15 -11.76 3.33 15.41
N ASP A 16 -12.07 4.33 14.60
CA ASP A 16 -12.66 4.16 13.26
C ASP A 16 -11.78 3.29 12.32
N TRP A 17 -10.56 2.95 12.75
CA TRP A 17 -9.70 1.97 12.09
C TRP A 17 -10.17 0.52 12.19
N THR A 18 -11.05 0.18 13.13
CA THR A 18 -11.53 -1.22 13.30
C THR A 18 -12.57 -1.64 12.26
N ASP A 19 -13.20 -0.68 11.56
CA ASP A 19 -14.20 -0.95 10.51
C ASP A 19 -13.58 -0.99 9.10
N GLN A 20 -12.25 -0.85 8.97
CA GLN A 20 -11.56 -1.01 7.69
C GLN A 20 -11.25 -2.48 7.44
N ASP A 21 -11.67 -2.97 6.28
CA ASP A 21 -11.24 -4.28 5.77
C ASP A 21 -9.75 -4.20 5.41
N LEU A 22 -8.90 -4.57 6.37
CA LEU A 22 -7.46 -4.52 6.21
C LEU A 22 -7.00 -5.66 5.32
N LEU A 23 -6.27 -5.33 4.26
CA LEU A 23 -5.67 -6.33 3.38
C LEU A 23 -4.55 -7.07 4.10
N THR A 24 -4.52 -8.39 3.92
CA THR A 24 -3.31 -9.16 4.19
C THR A 24 -2.18 -8.70 3.26
N LYS A 25 -0.92 -8.99 3.63
CA LYS A 25 0.22 -8.61 2.79
C LYS A 25 0.20 -9.30 1.41
N ASP A 26 -0.30 -10.53 1.33
CA ASP A 26 -0.52 -11.23 0.06
C ASP A 26 -1.55 -10.51 -0.81
N GLU A 27 -2.70 -10.13 -0.25
CA GLU A 27 -3.75 -9.41 -0.95
C GLU A 27 -3.34 -8.00 -1.38
N ALA A 28 -2.51 -7.33 -0.57
CA ALA A 28 -1.91 -6.05 -0.92
C ALA A 28 -0.89 -6.21 -2.07
N ARG A 29 -0.04 -7.24 -2.02
CA ARG A 29 0.91 -7.58 -3.09
C ARG A 29 0.18 -7.84 -4.41
N GLU A 30 -0.87 -8.64 -4.40
CA GLU A 30 -1.64 -8.98 -5.61
C GLU A 30 -2.24 -7.74 -6.26
N ARG A 31 -2.91 -6.88 -5.49
CA ARG A 31 -3.44 -5.61 -6.00
C ARG A 31 -2.36 -4.68 -6.53
N LEU A 32 -1.19 -4.65 -5.86
CA LEU A 32 -0.05 -3.87 -6.32
C LEU A 32 0.51 -4.39 -7.65
N VAL A 33 0.59 -5.71 -7.84
CA VAL A 33 1.01 -6.33 -9.11
C VAL A 33 0.10 -5.87 -10.25
N GLU A 34 -1.21 -5.92 -10.05
CA GLU A 34 -2.17 -5.48 -11.06
C GLU A 34 -2.03 -3.99 -11.40
N GLU A 35 -1.80 -3.13 -10.40
CA GLU A 35 -1.59 -1.71 -10.61
C GLU A 35 -0.28 -1.43 -11.36
N ILE A 36 0.79 -2.16 -11.03
CA ILE A 36 2.06 -2.08 -11.77
C ILE A 36 1.84 -2.47 -13.23
N SER A 37 1.09 -3.55 -13.51
CA SER A 37 0.76 -3.96 -14.88
C SER A 37 -0.01 -2.88 -15.64
N ARG A 38 -1.02 -2.25 -15.00
CA ARG A 38 -1.77 -1.14 -15.59
C ARG A 38 -0.88 0.08 -15.88
N ALA A 39 -0.02 0.44 -14.93
CA ALA A 39 0.89 1.58 -15.07
C ALA A 39 1.95 1.35 -16.14
N ARG A 40 2.48 0.12 -16.29
CA ARG A 40 3.39 -0.26 -17.39
C ARG A 40 2.70 -0.13 -18.75
N ALA A 41 1.49 -0.68 -18.89
CA ALA A 41 0.72 -0.54 -20.13
C ALA A 41 0.48 0.93 -20.49
N ARG A 42 0.14 1.77 -19.50
CA ARG A 42 -0.03 3.20 -19.70
C ARG A 42 1.27 3.89 -20.12
N LEU A 43 2.41 3.51 -19.53
CA LEU A 43 3.71 4.03 -19.92
C LEU A 43 4.03 3.68 -21.38
N ASP A 44 3.79 2.44 -21.80
CA ASP A 44 3.99 1.98 -23.18
C ASP A 44 3.13 2.78 -24.18
N GLU A 45 1.86 3.02 -23.84
CA GLU A 45 0.94 3.85 -24.63
C GLU A 45 1.46 5.29 -24.82
N ILE A 46 1.89 5.94 -23.74
CA ILE A 46 2.36 7.32 -23.77
C ILE A 46 3.69 7.42 -24.53
N THR A 47 4.59 6.46 -24.31
CA THR A 47 5.94 6.44 -24.93
C THR A 47 5.88 6.17 -26.43
N THR A 48 4.89 5.40 -26.90
CA THR A 48 4.66 5.15 -28.33
C THR A 48 4.04 6.36 -29.06
N GLY A 49 3.42 7.28 -28.32
CA GLY A 49 2.82 8.51 -28.84
C GLY A 49 3.75 9.72 -28.81
N THR A 50 3.16 10.90 -28.78
CA THR A 50 3.86 12.18 -28.51
C THR A 50 3.69 12.58 -27.04
N GLY A 51 3.82 11.62 -26.13
CA GLY A 51 3.67 11.85 -24.70
C GLY A 51 4.56 12.97 -24.17
N ASP A 52 4.09 13.71 -23.18
CA ASP A 52 4.90 14.72 -22.51
C ASP A 52 6.06 14.03 -21.76
N PRO A 53 7.34 14.37 -22.04
CA PRO A 53 8.48 13.81 -21.33
C PRO A 53 8.38 13.95 -19.80
N ALA A 54 7.73 15.01 -19.29
CA ALA A 54 7.52 15.18 -17.87
C ALA A 54 6.50 14.18 -17.29
N GLU A 55 5.44 13.87 -18.04
CA GLU A 55 4.45 12.84 -17.66
C GLU A 55 5.10 11.45 -17.65
N ILE A 56 5.91 11.13 -18.67
CA ILE A 56 6.66 9.88 -18.77
C ILE A 56 7.58 9.71 -17.56
N ALA A 57 8.43 10.70 -17.26
CA ALA A 57 9.37 10.64 -16.15
C ALA A 57 8.67 10.51 -14.79
N LEU A 58 7.53 11.17 -14.60
CA LEU A 58 6.73 11.05 -13.39
C LEU A 58 6.15 9.63 -13.24
N LEU A 59 5.63 9.06 -14.32
CA LEU A 59 5.06 7.72 -14.33
C LEU A 59 6.13 6.64 -14.09
N GLU A 60 7.31 6.77 -14.72
CA GLU A 60 8.47 5.91 -14.48
C GLU A 60 8.89 5.94 -13.01
N ARG A 61 8.99 7.13 -12.41
CA ARG A 61 9.34 7.27 -10.99
C ARG A 61 8.32 6.58 -10.09
N ARG A 62 7.03 6.73 -10.39
CA ARG A 62 5.96 6.06 -9.63
C ARG A 62 6.04 4.55 -9.79
N LEU A 63 6.27 4.05 -11.00
CA LEU A 63 6.47 2.62 -11.27
C LEU A 63 7.62 2.05 -10.44
N HIS A 64 8.78 2.70 -10.46
CA HIS A 64 9.93 2.27 -9.65
C HIS A 64 9.60 2.19 -8.16
N ALA A 65 8.85 3.16 -7.62
CA ALA A 65 8.42 3.12 -6.23
C ALA A 65 7.48 1.94 -5.94
N MET A 66 6.53 1.66 -6.83
CA MET A 66 5.61 0.52 -6.69
C MET A 66 6.35 -0.82 -6.78
N GLU A 67 7.30 -0.96 -7.70
CA GLU A 67 8.14 -2.15 -7.85
C GLU A 67 9.04 -2.38 -6.62
N SER A 68 9.57 -1.31 -6.02
CA SER A 68 10.31 -1.40 -4.75
C SER A 68 9.43 -1.98 -3.64
N ILE A 69 8.20 -1.49 -3.48
CA ILE A 69 7.27 -1.98 -2.46
C ILE A 69 6.85 -3.43 -2.76
N GLN A 70 6.66 -3.78 -4.03
CA GLN A 70 6.38 -5.16 -4.44
C GLN A 70 7.52 -6.10 -4.01
N ASN A 71 8.77 -5.68 -4.16
CA ASN A 71 9.92 -6.46 -3.71
C ASN A 71 9.92 -6.63 -2.18
N GLU A 72 9.60 -5.59 -1.42
CA GLU A 72 9.46 -5.69 0.04
C GLU A 72 8.36 -6.69 0.46
N TYR A 73 7.24 -6.74 -0.27
CA TYR A 73 6.23 -7.75 -0.05
C TYR A 73 6.73 -9.16 -0.39
N ASN A 74 7.45 -9.33 -1.51
CA ASN A 74 8.03 -10.62 -1.87
C ASN A 74 9.01 -11.11 -0.81
N ASP A 75 9.92 -10.24 -0.34
CA ASP A 75 10.87 -10.59 0.71
C ASP A 75 10.16 -11.02 2.00
N TYR A 76 9.11 -10.28 2.41
CA TYR A 76 8.31 -10.65 3.58
C TYR A 76 7.64 -12.03 3.44
N LEU A 77 7.14 -12.35 2.26
CA LEU A 77 6.37 -13.57 2.00
C LEU A 77 7.28 -14.78 1.79
N ASP A 78 8.49 -14.55 1.29
CA ASP A 78 9.58 -15.52 1.25
C ASP A 78 10.24 -15.74 2.63
N GLY A 79 9.87 -14.95 3.63
CA GLY A 79 10.36 -15.05 5.01
C GLY A 79 11.77 -14.49 5.21
N LYS A 80 12.18 -13.51 4.41
CA LYS A 80 13.49 -12.84 4.49
C LYS A 80 13.50 -11.59 5.35
#